data_AF-A0A967QKK2-F1
#
_entry.id   AF-A0A967QKK2-F1
#
_cell.length_a   1.000
_cell.length_b   1.000
_cell.length_c   1.000
_cell.angle_alpha   90.00
_cell.angle_beta   90.00
_cell.angle_gamma   90.00
#
_symmetry.space_group_name_H-M   'P 1'
#
loop_
_entity.id
_entity.type
_entity.pdbx_description
1 polymer ?
#
loop_
_entity_poly.entity_id
_entity_poly.type
_entity_poly.pdbx_seq_one_letter_code
_entity_poly.pdbx_strand_id
1 'polypeptide(L)'
;MIFSAADPLNGREPWPSDGTGGGTTLLDDLSSGLDASMPQAIREVRPGGLALFLATDGLSGLEPWFTDGTAGGTSMLFDVAPGAPSGGRASAAFTVIDDIV
;
A
#
# COMPACT_ATOMS: atom_id res chain seq x y z
N MET A 1 -7.48 -4.60 9.21
CA MET A 1 -6.28 -3.73 9.20
C MET A 1 -5.34 -4.15 8.10
N ILE A 2 -4.47 -3.26 7.62
CA ILE A 2 -3.47 -3.55 6.58
C ILE A 2 -2.07 -3.52 7.19
N PHE A 3 -1.22 -4.48 6.80
CA PHE A 3 0.16 -4.59 7.25
C PHE A 3 1.15 -4.67 6.09
N SER A 4 2.42 -4.39 6.37
CA SER A 4 3.53 -4.75 5.48
C SER A 4 4.09 -6.11 5.89
N ALA A 5 3.93 -7.13 5.05
CA ALA A 5 4.44 -8.47 5.27
C ALA A 5 5.07 -9.03 4.00
N ALA A 6 5.80 -10.14 4.13
CA ALA A 6 6.49 -10.75 3.00
C ALA A 6 6.26 -12.25 2.91
N ASP A 7 6.25 -12.76 1.70
CA ASP A 7 6.25 -14.19 1.41
C ASP A 7 7.34 -14.55 0.36
N PRO A 8 7.67 -15.84 0.18
CA PRO A 8 8.73 -16.26 -0.74
C PRO A 8 8.44 -16.05 -2.23
N LEU A 9 7.22 -15.66 -2.62
CA LEU A 9 6.76 -15.51 -3.99
C LEU A 9 6.63 -14.04 -4.42
N ASN A 10 6.23 -13.17 -3.49
CA ASN A 10 5.78 -11.81 -3.79
C ASN A 10 6.65 -10.71 -3.14
N GLY A 11 7.75 -11.05 -2.47
CA GLY A 11 8.53 -10.03 -1.75
C GLY A 11 7.72 -9.40 -0.61
N ARG A 12 7.94 -8.11 -0.31
CA ARG A 12 7.27 -7.38 0.80
C ARG A 12 6.16 -6.49 0.27
N GLU A 13 4.93 -6.87 0.58
CA GLU A 13 3.68 -6.36 0.01
C GLU A 13 2.66 -5.92 1.09
N PRO A 14 1.52 -5.31 0.70
CA PRO A 14 0.44 -5.01 1.63
C PRO A 14 -0.46 -6.25 1.89
N TRP A 15 -0.85 -6.46 3.15
CA TRP A 15 -1.63 -7.62 3.58
C TRP A 15 -2.80 -7.20 4.46
N PRO A 16 -4.06 -7.42 4.06
CA PRO A 16 -5.21 -7.25 4.93
C PRO A 16 -5.24 -8.38 5.95
N SER A 17 -5.71 -8.07 7.14
CA SER A 17 -5.91 -9.03 8.20
C SER A 17 -7.11 -8.67 9.07
N ASP A 18 -7.87 -9.70 9.43
CA ASP A 18 -8.92 -9.67 10.47
C ASP A 18 -8.38 -10.07 11.85
N GLY A 19 -7.08 -10.31 11.98
CA GLY A 19 -6.43 -10.79 13.20
C GLY A 19 -6.30 -12.32 13.28
N THR A 20 -6.78 -13.05 12.27
CA THR A 20 -6.60 -14.51 12.17
C THR A 20 -5.59 -14.86 11.08
N GLY A 21 -4.97 -16.05 11.19
CA GLY A 21 -4.08 -16.55 10.15
C GLY A 21 -4.80 -16.79 8.81
N GLY A 22 -6.07 -17.20 8.85
CA GLY A 22 -6.87 -17.45 7.63
C GLY A 22 -7.38 -16.18 6.95
N GLY A 23 -7.60 -15.11 7.72
CA GLY A 23 -7.98 -13.79 7.20
C GLY A 23 -6.80 -12.88 6.87
N THR A 24 -5.55 -13.38 6.98
CA THR A 24 -4.34 -12.65 6.59
C THR A 24 -3.90 -13.10 5.19
N THR A 25 -4.12 -12.25 4.19
CA THR A 25 -3.88 -12.61 2.78
C THR A 25 -3.12 -11.50 2.05
N LEU A 26 -2.53 -11.81 0.90
CA LEU A 26 -1.93 -10.80 0.04
C LEU A 26 -3.02 -9.87 -0.46
N LEU A 27 -2.86 -8.55 -0.31
CA LEU A 27 -3.82 -7.58 -0.85
C LEU A 27 -3.72 -7.56 -2.38
N ASP A 28 -2.51 -7.33 -2.88
CA ASP A 28 -2.14 -7.37 -4.28
C ASP A 28 -0.61 -7.48 -4.39
N ASP A 29 -0.11 -8.00 -5.52
CA ASP A 29 1.31 -7.97 -5.86
C ASP A 29 1.60 -6.64 -6.59
N LEU A 30 1.81 -5.58 -5.81
CA LEU A 30 1.95 -4.25 -6.38
C LEU A 30 3.25 -4.10 -7.17
N SER A 31 4.32 -4.76 -6.72
CA SER A 31 5.62 -4.79 -7.39
C SER A 31 5.95 -6.22 -7.82
N SER A 32 5.73 -6.52 -9.09
CA SER A 32 5.67 -7.90 -9.60
C SER A 32 6.80 -8.82 -9.13
N GLY A 33 6.43 -10.02 -8.68
CA GLY A 33 7.36 -11.11 -8.40
C GLY A 33 8.12 -10.94 -7.08
N LEU A 34 9.44 -11.17 -7.07
CA LEU A 34 10.23 -11.10 -5.83
C LEU A 34 10.61 -9.67 -5.42
N ASP A 35 10.24 -8.68 -6.24
CA ASP A 35 10.43 -7.28 -5.90
C ASP A 35 9.49 -6.89 -4.76
N ALA A 36 9.77 -5.78 -4.08
CA ALA A 36 9.01 -5.38 -2.90
C ALA A 36 8.42 -3.99 -3.12
N SER A 37 7.10 -3.86 -2.99
CA SER A 37 6.41 -2.58 -3.01
C SER A 37 6.71 -1.72 -1.78
N MET A 38 7.30 -2.33 -0.74
CA MET A 38 7.70 -1.70 0.53
C MET A 38 6.62 -0.80 1.13
N PRO A 39 5.43 -1.33 1.50
CA PRO A 39 4.37 -0.52 2.06
C PRO A 39 4.81 0.21 3.33
N GLN A 40 4.63 1.53 3.34
CA GLN A 40 5.06 2.43 4.40
C GLN A 40 3.92 3.37 4.81
N ALA A 41 4.06 3.93 6.01
CA ALA A 41 3.16 4.94 6.57
C ALA A 41 1.67 4.53 6.62
N ILE A 42 1.33 3.24 6.52
CA ILE A 42 -0.06 2.73 6.46
C ILE A 42 -0.93 3.37 7.54
N ARG A 43 -2.04 4.01 7.14
CA ARG A 43 -3.09 4.45 8.06
C ARG A 43 -4.42 3.91 7.60
N GLU A 44 -5.12 3.27 8.53
CA GLU A 44 -6.52 2.95 8.38
C GLU A 44 -7.33 4.26 8.47
N VAL A 45 -8.11 4.55 7.43
CA VAL A 45 -9.00 5.70 7.34
C VAL A 45 -10.30 5.41 8.09
N ARG A 46 -10.84 4.18 7.95
CA ARG A 46 -12.00 3.68 8.70
C ARG A 46 -11.89 2.17 8.91
N PRO A 47 -12.56 1.60 9.93
CA PRO A 47 -12.58 0.17 10.15
C PRO A 47 -13.03 -0.61 8.91
N GLY A 48 -12.41 -1.77 8.70
CA GLY A 48 -12.76 -2.68 7.60
C GLY A 48 -11.74 -2.70 6.47
N GLY A 49 -10.54 -2.16 6.68
CA GLY A 49 -9.44 -2.26 5.71
C GLY A 49 -9.30 -1.06 4.77
N LEU A 50 -10.16 -0.05 4.89
CA LEU A 50 -10.03 1.21 4.17
C LEU A 50 -8.76 1.94 4.63
N ALA A 51 -7.75 2.06 3.77
CA ALA A 51 -6.45 2.58 4.17
C ALA A 51 -5.76 3.41 3.08
N LEU A 52 -4.88 4.29 3.54
CA LEU A 52 -3.89 5.00 2.74
C LEU A 52 -2.50 4.50 3.12
N PHE A 53 -1.61 4.38 2.15
CA PHE A 53 -0.23 3.97 2.37
C PHE A 53 0.69 4.46 1.26
N LEU A 54 2.00 4.35 1.47
CA LEU A 54 2.99 4.61 0.43
C LEU A 54 3.55 3.28 -0.07
N ALA A 55 3.68 3.12 -1.39
CA ALA A 55 4.27 1.94 -2.00
C ALA A 55 4.80 2.26 -3.42
N THR A 56 5.68 1.40 -3.93
CA THR A 56 6.12 1.41 -5.34
C THR A 56 5.50 0.24 -6.09
N ASP A 57 5.24 0.41 -7.37
CA ASP A 57 4.85 -0.67 -8.30
C ASP A 57 6.05 -1.25 -9.07
N GLY A 58 7.28 -0.88 -8.68
CA GLY A 58 8.52 -1.24 -9.39
C GLY A 58 8.79 -0.40 -10.64
N LEU A 59 7.82 0.40 -11.12
CA LEU A 59 7.97 1.31 -12.26
C LEU A 59 8.08 2.77 -11.82
N SER A 60 7.31 3.11 -10.79
CA SER A 60 7.14 4.42 -10.18
C SER A 60 7.95 4.52 -8.90
N GLY A 61 8.16 5.73 -8.42
CA GLY A 61 8.76 5.98 -7.11
C GLY A 61 7.89 5.46 -5.96
N LEU A 62 8.21 5.90 -4.74
CA LEU A 62 7.34 5.66 -3.60
C LEU A 62 6.12 6.59 -3.72
N GLU A 63 4.98 6.08 -4.17
CA GLU A 63 3.78 6.89 -4.43
C GLU A 63 2.68 6.65 -3.38
N PRO A 64 1.69 7.56 -3.24
CA PRO A 64 0.52 7.36 -2.41
C PRO A 64 -0.50 6.39 -3.04
N TRP A 65 -0.96 5.44 -2.24
CA TRP A 65 -1.96 4.43 -2.60
C TRP A 65 -3.16 4.49 -1.67
N PHE A 66 -4.29 4.07 -2.20
CA PHE A 66 -5.53 3.84 -1.48
C PHE A 66 -5.98 2.39 -1.67
N THR A 67 -6.62 1.84 -0.64
CA THR A 67 -7.28 0.53 -0.71
C THR A 67 -8.57 0.54 0.11
N ASP A 68 -9.56 -0.25 -0.32
CA ASP A 68 -10.73 -0.63 0.48
C ASP A 68 -10.53 -1.97 1.22
N GLY A 69 -9.32 -2.53 1.18
CA GLY A 69 -8.99 -3.85 1.74
C GLY A 69 -9.07 -4.99 0.72
N THR A 70 -9.38 -4.70 -0.55
CA THR A 70 -9.42 -5.68 -1.64
C THR A 70 -8.47 -5.31 -2.78
N ALA A 71 -7.99 -6.30 -3.53
CA ALA A 71 -7.16 -6.07 -4.72
C ALA A 71 -7.86 -5.11 -5.71
N GLY A 72 -9.14 -5.36 -6.01
CA GLY A 72 -9.91 -4.57 -6.97
C GLY A 72 -10.21 -3.13 -6.53
N GLY A 73 -10.15 -2.85 -5.23
CA GLY A 73 -10.27 -1.50 -4.67
C GLY A 73 -8.93 -0.85 -4.31
N THR A 74 -7.81 -1.44 -4.74
CA THR A 74 -6.46 -0.92 -4.51
C THR A 74 -5.96 -0.17 -5.73
N SER A 75 -5.52 1.08 -5.55
CA SER A 75 -5.03 1.91 -6.64
C SER A 75 -4.11 3.03 -6.16
N MET A 76 -3.13 3.39 -6.98
CA MET A 76 -2.32 4.59 -6.80
C MET A 76 -3.22 5.83 -6.92
N LEU A 77 -3.12 6.75 -5.97
CA LEU A 77 -3.92 7.98 -5.95
C LEU A 77 -3.39 9.03 -6.92
N PHE A 78 -2.07 9.19 -6.94
CA PHE A 78 -1.41 10.18 -7.78
C PHE A 78 0.07 9.81 -7.93
N ASP A 79 0.62 9.97 -9.14
CA ASP A 79 2.06 9.97 -9.38
C ASP A 79 2.58 11.38 -9.08
N VAL A 80 3.02 11.60 -7.84
CA VAL A 80 3.42 12.93 -7.36
C VAL A 80 4.81 13.29 -7.90
N ALA A 81 5.60 12.30 -8.31
CA ALA A 81 6.95 12.47 -8.82
C ALA A 81 7.16 11.65 -10.12
N PRO A 82 6.62 12.10 -11.26
CA PRO A 82 6.81 11.40 -12.53
C PRO A 82 8.29 11.40 -12.95
N GLY A 83 8.95 10.24 -12.79
CA GLY A 83 10.29 9.96 -13.30
C GLY A 83 11.28 9.29 -12.32
N ALA A 84 11.97 8.29 -12.88
CA ALA A 84 13.07 7.46 -12.37
C ALA A 84 12.72 6.41 -11.28
N PRO A 85 12.94 5.10 -11.54
CA PRO A 85 12.76 3.98 -10.59
C PRO A 85 13.71 3.99 -9.38
N SER A 86 14.36 5.10 -9.07
CA SER A 86 15.35 5.15 -8.01
C SER A 86 15.45 6.55 -7.41
N GLY A 87 14.93 6.68 -6.19
CA GLY A 87 15.44 7.68 -5.24
C GLY A 87 14.60 8.93 -5.04
N GLY A 88 13.49 9.09 -5.74
CA GLY A 88 12.45 10.05 -5.35
C GLY A 88 11.81 9.60 -4.04
N ARG A 89 12.39 9.99 -2.89
CA ARG A 89 11.66 9.95 -1.63
C ARG A 89 10.53 10.98 -1.76
N ALA A 90 9.40 10.61 -2.33
CA ALA A 90 8.18 11.35 -2.06
C ALA A 90 7.93 11.16 -0.55
N SER A 91 8.39 12.13 0.23
CA SER A 91 8.04 12.23 1.64
C SER A 91 6.61 12.74 1.69
N ALA A 92 5.66 11.92 1.25
CA ALA A 92 4.25 12.19 1.37
C ALA A 92 3.83 11.89 2.81
N ALA A 93 3.93 12.90 3.67
CA ALA A 93 3.24 12.88 4.94
C ALA A 93 1.76 13.13 4.65
N PHE A 94 0.99 12.04 4.57
CA PHE A 94 -0.45 12.16 4.52
C PHE A 94 -0.99 12.23 5.96
N THR A 95 -1.90 13.17 6.18
CA THR A 95 -2.73 13.17 7.38
C THR A 95 -4.15 12.91 6.92
N VAL A 96 -4.83 12.00 7.59
CA VAL A 96 -6.29 11.90 7.45
C VAL A 96 -6.82 13.13 8.19
N ILE A 97 -7.45 14.05 7.46
CA ILE A 97 -8.26 15.11 8.08
C ILE A 97 -9.66 14.52 8.16
N ASP A 98 -10.11 14.21 9.37
CA ASP A 98 -11.40 13.57 9.60
C ASP A 98 -12.58 14.44 9.11
N ASP A 99 -13.63 13.72 8.71
CA ASP A 99 -15.02 14.09 8.48
C ASP A 99 -15.33 15.46 7.83
N ILE A 100 -15.53 15.46 6.51
CA ILE A 100 -16.60 16.29 5.93
C ILE A 100 -17.91 15.61 6.36
N VAL A 101 -18.49 16.11 7.45
CA VAL A 101 -19.90 15.89 7.81
C VAL A 101 -20.85 16.42 6.75
#